data_AF-A0A421CPN5-F1
#
_entry.id   AF-A0A421CPN5-F1
#
_cell.length_a   1.000
_cell.length_b   1.000
_cell.length_c   1.000
_cell.angle_alpha   90.00
_cell.angle_beta   90.00
_cell.angle_gamma   90.00
#
_symmetry.space_group_name_H-M   'P 1'
#
loop_
_entity.id
_entity.type
_entity.pdbx_description
1 polymer ?
#
loop_
_entity_poly.entity_id
_entity_poly.type
_entity_poly.pdbx_seq_one_letter_code
_entity_poly.pdbx_strand_id
1 'polypeptide(L)'
;MKVVLTFVIMIPTLIFSVLSYEYTYRILEYRNLKEKEITEAFELINEVEEIFALTPQEFLNSYEIKQTISTTTKEATIHVFEYKGYDFVYIENTR
;
A
#
# COMPACT_ATOMS: atom_id res chain seq x y z
N MET A 1 21.55 26.10 -47.72
CA MET A 1 21.17 26.79 -46.46
C MET A 1 19.87 26.26 -45.86
N LYS A 2 18.74 26.22 -46.59
CA LYS A 2 17.46 25.65 -46.09
C LYS A 2 17.58 24.19 -45.62
N VAL A 3 18.20 23.32 -46.42
CA VAL A 3 18.38 21.89 -46.10
C VAL A 3 19.21 21.67 -44.83
N VAL A 4 20.34 22.39 -44.69
CA VAL A 4 21.20 22.29 -43.49
C VAL A 4 20.44 22.74 -42.24
N LEU A 5 19.67 23.83 -42.33
CA LEU A 5 18.82 24.29 -41.22
C LEU A 5 17.74 23.27 -40.86
N THR A 6 17.14 22.60 -41.84
CA THR A 6 16.18 21.52 -41.63
C THR A 6 16.81 20.35 -40.87
N PHE A 7 18.03 19.93 -41.22
CA PHE A 7 18.75 18.88 -40.49
C PHE A 7 19.09 19.28 -39.05
N VAL A 8 19.52 20.52 -38.84
CA VAL A 8 19.84 21.06 -37.51
C VAL A 8 18.61 21.10 -36.60
N ILE A 9 17.41 21.32 -37.14
CA ILE A 9 16.16 21.29 -36.37
C ILE A 9 15.66 19.86 -36.17
N MET A 10 15.78 19.00 -37.18
CA MET A 10 15.28 17.63 -37.17
C MET A 10 15.96 16.76 -36.10
N ILE A 11 17.27 16.92 -35.91
CA ILE A 11 18.05 16.12 -34.95
C ILE A 11 17.54 16.33 -33.50
N PRO A 12 17.43 17.57 -32.98
CA PRO A 12 16.79 17.82 -31.69
C PRO A 12 15.37 17.31 -31.61
N THR A 13 14.54 17.48 -32.65
CA THR A 13 13.15 17.00 -32.64
C THR A 13 13.08 15.48 -32.49
N LEU A 14 13.93 14.73 -33.17
CA LEU A 14 13.99 13.28 -33.03
C LEU A 14 14.46 12.87 -31.63
N ILE A 15 15.47 13.54 -31.10
CA ILE A 15 15.97 13.29 -29.73
C ILE A 15 14.85 13.55 -28.71
N PHE A 16 14.17 14.70 -28.79
CA PHE A 16 13.04 15.01 -27.91
C PHE A 16 11.89 14.03 -28.06
N SER A 17 11.62 13.55 -29.27
CA SER A 17 10.58 12.53 -29.50
C SER A 17 10.91 11.22 -28.78
N VAL A 18 12.15 10.71 -28.94
CA VAL A 18 12.61 9.49 -28.27
C VAL A 18 12.59 9.65 -26.75
N LEU A 19 13.10 10.76 -26.23
CA LEU A 19 13.09 11.06 -24.80
C LEU A 19 11.64 11.13 -24.27
N SER A 20 10.74 11.80 -24.98
CA SER A 20 9.33 11.92 -24.57
C SER A 20 8.67 10.55 -24.46
N TYR A 21 8.95 9.65 -25.41
CA TYR A 21 8.44 8.29 -25.35
C TYR A 21 8.98 7.53 -24.13
N GLU A 22 10.30 7.58 -23.90
CA GLU A 22 10.93 6.91 -22.76
C GLU A 22 10.40 7.42 -21.41
N TYR A 23 10.31 8.75 -21.25
CA TYR A 23 9.77 9.33 -20.01
C TYR A 23 8.31 8.95 -19.80
N THR A 24 7.49 8.97 -20.84
CA THR A 24 6.08 8.55 -20.75
C THR A 24 5.98 7.09 -20.33
N TYR A 25 6.81 6.22 -20.89
CA TYR A 25 6.86 4.81 -20.51
C TYR A 25 7.24 4.63 -19.04
N ARG A 26 8.30 5.28 -18.57
CA ARG A 26 8.73 5.21 -17.17
C ARG A 26 7.68 5.75 -16.20
N ILE A 27 6.95 6.80 -16.59
CA ILE A 27 5.84 7.34 -15.79
C ILE A 27 4.72 6.31 -15.67
N LEU A 28 4.35 5.64 -16.77
CA LEU A 28 3.33 4.59 -16.75
C LEU A 28 3.76 3.39 -15.90
N GLU A 29 5.00 2.95 -16.03
CA GLU A 29 5.56 1.86 -15.22
C GLU A 29 5.49 2.20 -13.73
N TYR A 30 5.95 3.39 -13.35
CA TYR A 30 5.89 3.85 -11.95
C TYR A 30 4.44 3.96 -11.46
N ARG A 31 3.53 4.48 -12.28
CA ARG A 31 2.10 4.56 -11.92
C ARG A 31 1.51 3.18 -11.67
N ASN A 32 1.79 2.21 -12.53
CA ASN A 32 1.26 0.84 -12.38
C ASN A 32 1.81 0.17 -11.12
N LEU A 33 3.09 0.38 -10.81
CA LEU A 33 3.69 -0.11 -9.57
C LEU A 33 3.02 0.51 -8.35
N LYS A 34 2.76 1.83 -8.37
CA LYS A 34 2.05 2.51 -7.29
C LYS A 34 0.59 2.12 -7.15
N GLU A 35 -0.13 1.94 -8.26
CA GLU A 35 -1.50 1.42 -8.24
C GLU A 35 -1.53 0.03 -7.60
N LYS A 36 -0.59 -0.84 -7.96
CA LYS A 36 -0.48 -2.17 -7.35
C LYS A 36 -0.23 -2.10 -5.84
N GLU A 37 0.74 -1.30 -5.38
CA GLU A 37 1.00 -1.13 -3.94
C GLU A 37 -0.23 -0.60 -3.18
N ILE A 38 -0.97 0.33 -3.79
CA ILE A 38 -2.21 0.87 -3.22
C ILE A 38 -3.28 -0.21 -3.13
N THR A 39 -3.47 -1.00 -4.19
CA THR A 39 -4.43 -2.11 -4.19
C THR A 39 -4.10 -3.14 -3.12
N GLU A 40 -2.84 -3.55 -3.00
CA GLU A 40 -2.39 -4.48 -1.95
C GLU A 40 -2.64 -3.93 -0.54
N ALA A 41 -2.42 -2.63 -0.33
CA ALA A 41 -2.73 -1.98 0.94
C ALA A 41 -4.24 -1.98 1.25
N PHE A 42 -5.09 -1.72 0.25
CA PHE A 42 -6.55 -1.80 0.42
C PHE A 42 -7.03 -3.22 0.70
N GLU A 43 -6.48 -4.22 0.03
CA GLU A 43 -6.78 -5.62 0.31
C GLU A 43 -6.42 -5.99 1.74
N LEU A 44 -5.23 -5.60 2.21
CA LEU A 44 -4.82 -5.83 3.59
C LEU A 44 -5.75 -5.13 4.60
N ILE A 45 -6.16 -3.89 4.32
CA ILE A 45 -7.11 -3.17 5.19
C ILE A 45 -8.44 -3.92 5.26
N ASN A 46 -9.01 -4.32 4.12
CA ASN A 46 -10.28 -5.04 4.10
C ASN A 46 -10.19 -6.38 4.87
N GLU A 47 -9.12 -7.14 4.67
CA GLU A 47 -8.90 -8.39 5.41
C GLU A 47 -8.81 -8.14 6.93
N VAL A 48 -8.11 -7.10 7.36
CA VAL A 48 -7.99 -6.75 8.78
C VAL A 48 -9.31 -6.22 9.35
N GLU A 49 -10.10 -5.50 8.58
CA GLU A 49 -11.45 -5.09 8.98
C GLU A 49 -12.37 -6.31 9.21
N GLU A 50 -12.26 -7.34 8.37
CA GLU A 50 -12.97 -8.61 8.60
C GLU A 50 -12.53 -9.28 9.91
N ILE A 51 -11.24 -9.21 10.26
CA ILE A 51 -10.72 -9.70 11.54
C ILE A 51 -11.29 -8.89 12.71
N PHE A 52 -11.38 -7.57 12.58
CA PHE A 52 -11.95 -6.70 13.62
C PHE A 52 -13.45 -6.88 13.81
N ALA A 53 -14.15 -7.41 12.80
CA ALA A 53 -15.57 -7.76 12.91
C ALA A 53 -15.83 -9.07 13.68
N LEU A 54 -14.79 -9.89 13.91
CA LEU A 54 -14.92 -11.13 14.68
C LEU A 54 -15.29 -10.85 16.13
N THR A 55 -16.06 -11.77 16.72
CA THR A 55 -16.28 -11.74 18.17
C THR A 55 -14.95 -11.98 18.91
N PRO A 56 -14.80 -11.47 20.15
CA PRO A 56 -13.55 -11.67 20.90
C PRO A 56 -13.17 -13.15 21.01
N GLN A 57 -14.15 -14.03 21.23
CA GLN A 57 -13.92 -15.47 21.32
C GLN A 57 -13.39 -16.07 20.01
N GLU A 58 -13.94 -15.67 18.86
CA GLU A 58 -13.48 -16.13 17.54
C GLU A 58 -12.08 -15.60 17.24
N PHE A 59 -11.81 -14.33 17.55
CA PHE A 59 -10.50 -13.71 17.38
C PHE A 59 -9.42 -14.45 18.19
N LEU A 60 -9.65 -14.62 19.49
CA LEU A 60 -8.71 -15.28 20.41
C LEU A 60 -8.43 -16.75 20.04
N ASN A 61 -9.38 -17.41 19.38
CA ASN A 61 -9.21 -18.79 18.91
C ASN A 61 -8.50 -18.89 17.55
N SER A 62 -8.58 -17.85 16.72
CA SER A 62 -8.14 -17.89 15.32
C SER A 62 -6.77 -17.23 15.10
N TYR A 63 -6.35 -16.33 15.99
CA TYR A 63 -5.12 -15.55 15.84
C TYR A 63 -4.19 -15.70 17.04
N GLU A 64 -2.89 -15.80 16.74
CA GLU A 64 -1.85 -15.84 17.76
C GLU A 64 -1.58 -14.43 18.29
N ILE A 65 -1.68 -14.27 19.62
CA ILE A 65 -1.52 -12.99 20.30
C ILE A 65 -0.07 -12.87 20.75
N LYS A 66 0.64 -11.87 20.22
CA LYS A 66 2.00 -11.56 20.65
C LYS A 66 2.03 -10.92 22.02
N GLN A 67 1.10 -10.00 22.27
CA GLN A 67 1.06 -9.22 23.51
C GLN A 67 -0.37 -8.84 23.86
N THR A 68 -0.68 -8.86 25.16
CA THR A 68 -1.94 -8.36 25.70
C THR A 68 -1.65 -7.23 26.70
N ILE A 69 -2.35 -6.12 26.56
CA ILE A 69 -2.22 -4.93 27.41
C ILE A 69 -3.60 -4.59 27.97
N SER A 70 -3.77 -4.69 29.28
CA SER A 70 -4.99 -4.22 29.95
C SER A 70 -4.91 -2.72 30.21
N THR A 71 -5.97 -1.98 29.92
CA THR A 71 -6.01 -0.54 30.23
C THR A 71 -6.05 -0.31 31.75
N THR A 72 -5.49 0.82 32.20
CA THR A 72 -5.42 1.18 33.63
C THR A 72 -6.81 1.25 34.29
N THR A 73 -7.85 1.59 33.52
CA THR A 73 -9.24 1.64 33.97
C THR A 73 -9.96 0.28 33.92
N LYS A 74 -9.33 -0.76 33.35
CA LYS A 74 -9.91 -2.10 33.10
C LYS A 74 -11.18 -2.09 32.23
N GLU A 75 -11.37 -1.03 31.47
CA GLU A 75 -12.52 -0.88 30.56
C GLU A 75 -12.24 -1.52 29.19
N ALA A 76 -10.98 -1.81 28.87
CA ALA A 76 -10.63 -2.48 27.64
C ALA A 76 -9.36 -3.33 27.78
N THR A 77 -9.29 -4.38 26.96
CA THR A 77 -8.11 -5.21 26.77
C THR A 77 -7.64 -5.04 25.33
N ILE A 78 -6.36 -4.74 25.16
CA ILE A 78 -5.73 -4.55 23.86
C ILE A 78 -4.90 -5.80 23.54
N HIS A 79 -5.20 -6.46 22.42
CA HIS A 79 -4.46 -7.61 21.91
C HIS A 79 -3.67 -7.20 20.67
N VAL A 80 -2.36 -7.41 20.72
CA VAL A 80 -1.45 -7.22 19.58
C VAL A 80 -1.26 -8.57 18.91
N PHE A 81 -1.51 -8.63 17.61
CA PHE A 81 -1.38 -9.84 16.80
C PHE A 81 -0.64 -9.54 15.50
N GLU A 82 -0.02 -10.57 14.91
CA GLU A 82 0.63 -10.44 13.60
C GLU A 82 -0.30 -10.97 12.50
N TYR A 83 -0.41 -10.22 11.42
CA TYR A 83 -1.07 -10.66 10.21
C TYR A 83 -0.24 -10.26 8.98
N LYS A 84 0.11 -11.26 8.16
CA LYS A 84 0.94 -11.09 6.95
C LYS A 84 2.22 -10.28 7.16
N GLY A 85 2.89 -10.46 8.32
CA GLY A 85 4.14 -9.77 8.66
C GLY A 85 3.98 -8.36 9.24
N TYR A 86 2.74 -7.90 9.45
CA TYR A 86 2.43 -6.61 10.09
C TYR A 86 1.79 -6.84 11.46
N ASP A 87 2.11 -5.98 12.42
CA ASP A 87 1.51 -5.99 13.75
C ASP A 87 0.25 -5.12 13.77
N PHE A 88 -0.87 -5.71 14.18
CA PHE A 88 -2.17 -5.05 14.32
C PHE A 88 -2.68 -5.14 15.76
N VAL A 89 -3.71 -4.33 16.04
CA VAL A 89 -4.25 -4.16 17.39
C VAL A 89 -5.75 -4.42 17.37
N TYR A 90 -6.18 -5.42 18.14
CA TYR A 90 -7.58 -5.72 18.41
C TYR A 90 -7.94 -5.19 19.81
N ILE A 91 -9.05 -4.46 19.94
CA ILE A 91 -9.48 -3.84 21.20
C ILE A 91 -10.78 -4.50 21.66
N GLU A 92 -10.71 -5.28 22.74
CA GLU A 92 -11.87 -5.84 23.42
C GLU A 92 -12.35 -4.86 24.50
N ASN A 93 -13.62 -4.47 24.47
CA ASN A 93 -14.22 -3.57 25.45
C ASN A 93 -14.91 -4.40 26.55
N THR A 94 -14.50 -4.26 27.81
CA THR A 94 -14.98 -5.09 28.93
C THR A 94 -16.24 -4.54 29.61
N ARG A 95 -17.15 -3.92 28.84
CA ARG A 95 -18.42 -3.38 29.35
C ARG A 95 -19.44 -4.45 29.70
#